data_AF-A0A838VQP2-F1
#
_entry.id   AF-A0A838VQP2-F1
#
_cell.length_a   1.000
_cell.length_b   1.000
_cell.length_c   1.000
_cell.angle_alpha   90.00
_cell.angle_beta   90.00
_cell.angle_gamma   90.00
#
_symmetry.space_group_name_H-M   'P 1'
#
loop_
_entity.id
_entity.type
_entity.pdbx_description
1 polymer ?
#
loop_
_entity_poly.entity_id
_entity_poly.type
_entity_poly.pdbx_seq_one_letter_code
_entity_poly.pdbx_strand_id
1 'polypeptide(L)'
;MSQSEQNLQYESNWLYAFWKFSRPHTIFGTSLSVLGVYLIALHSSLPHLWQLLGTWIACLSGNVYIVGLNQLEDIEIDQINKPHLPLAAGDFSLRTGQWIVAGCGIGALLLASALGPYLLGMVLISLAIGTAYSLPPIRLKRFPFWAALCIFSVRGAVVNLGLYLHFHWLTQQVFSIPREVWALTLFVIVFSVAIAIVKDIPDMEGDRLYNITTLTLKIGQPAVLN
;
A
#
# COMPACT_ATOMS: atom_id res chain seq x y z
N MET A 1 21.65 8.26 31.84
CA MET A 1 21.96 7.83 30.47
C MET A 1 22.89 8.84 29.84
N SER A 2 23.91 8.37 29.16
CA SER A 2 24.80 9.19 28.32
C SER A 2 24.04 9.71 27.09
N GLN A 3 24.53 10.81 26.50
CA GLN A 3 23.93 11.41 25.30
C GLN A 3 23.89 10.45 24.10
N SER A 4 24.87 9.54 24.00
CA SER A 4 24.89 8.47 22.99
C SER A 4 23.78 7.43 23.20
N GLU A 5 23.53 7.01 24.45
CA GLU A 5 22.44 6.08 24.77
C GLU A 5 21.06 6.69 24.50
N GLN A 6 20.89 7.99 24.76
CA GLN A 6 19.66 8.72 24.46
C GLN A 6 19.40 8.82 22.96
N ASN A 7 20.44 9.09 22.16
CA ASN A 7 20.33 9.12 20.69
C ASN A 7 19.98 7.74 20.11
N LEU A 8 20.62 6.67 20.59
CA LEU A 8 20.32 5.30 20.15
C LEU A 8 18.89 4.88 20.50
N GLN A 9 18.40 5.24 21.68
CA GLN A 9 17.02 4.96 22.07
C GLN A 9 16.02 5.76 21.23
N TYR A 10 16.32 7.02 20.93
CA TYR A 10 15.49 7.84 20.04
C TYR A 10 15.44 7.28 18.61
N GLU A 11 16.58 6.89 18.04
CA GLU A 11 16.65 6.26 16.71
C GLU A 11 15.88 4.93 16.67
N SER A 12 16.02 4.11 17.70
CA SER A 12 15.26 2.85 17.82
C SER A 12 13.75 3.10 17.86
N ASN A 13 13.31 4.08 18.63
CA ASN A 13 11.90 4.48 18.72
C ASN A 13 11.39 5.04 17.38
N TRP A 14 12.20 5.85 16.69
CA TRP A 14 11.83 6.43 15.39
C TRP A 14 11.70 5.36 14.30
N LEU A 15 12.64 4.43 14.22
CA LEU A 15 12.60 3.32 13.24
C LEU A 15 11.40 2.41 13.50
N TYR A 16 11.09 2.14 14.78
CA TYR A 16 9.92 1.38 15.14
C TYR A 16 8.61 2.11 14.78
N ALA A 17 8.54 3.41 15.02
CA ALA A 17 7.43 4.24 14.56
C ALA A 17 7.32 4.22 13.03
N PHE A 18 8.42 4.35 12.30
CA PHE A 18 8.43 4.26 10.84
C PHE A 18 7.96 2.90 10.32
N TRP A 19 8.36 1.81 10.98
CA TRP A 19 7.90 0.46 10.67
C TRP A 19 6.38 0.32 10.83
N LYS A 20 5.82 0.85 11.93
CA LYS A 20 4.36 0.92 12.14
C LYS A 20 3.67 1.80 11.09
N PHE A 21 4.23 2.98 10.81
CA PHE A 21 3.72 3.93 9.81
C PHE A 21 3.59 3.28 8.43
N SER A 22 4.57 2.43 8.09
CA SER A 22 4.64 1.70 6.83
C SER A 22 3.64 0.54 6.71
N ARG A 23 2.89 0.21 7.79
CA ARG A 23 1.97 -0.92 7.89
C ARG A 23 2.63 -2.27 7.53
N PRO A 24 3.26 -2.98 8.47
CA PRO A 24 4.07 -4.19 8.21
C PRO A 24 3.43 -5.25 7.31
N HIS A 25 2.13 -5.50 7.49
CA HIS A 25 1.39 -6.48 6.69
C HIS A 25 1.31 -6.11 5.19
N THR A 26 1.33 -4.82 4.84
CA THR A 26 1.37 -4.37 3.44
C THR A 26 2.78 -4.50 2.87
N ILE A 27 3.81 -4.25 3.67
CA ILE A 27 5.23 -4.40 3.29
C ILE A 27 5.54 -5.86 2.93
N PHE A 28 5.12 -6.81 3.75
CA PHE A 28 5.26 -8.23 3.43
C PHE A 28 4.53 -8.59 2.15
N GLY A 29 3.28 -8.15 1.99
CA GLY A 29 2.49 -8.41 0.78
C GLY A 29 3.13 -7.85 -0.49
N THR A 30 3.63 -6.61 -0.45
CA THR A 30 4.32 -5.99 -1.59
C THR A 30 5.62 -6.71 -1.91
N SER A 31 6.42 -7.07 -0.90
CA SER A 31 7.68 -7.79 -1.11
C SER A 31 7.46 -9.16 -1.73
N LEU A 32 6.45 -9.90 -1.25
CA LEU A 32 6.09 -11.22 -1.80
C LEU A 32 5.55 -11.11 -3.23
N SER A 33 4.78 -10.07 -3.55
CA SER A 33 4.29 -9.82 -4.91
C SER A 33 5.42 -9.51 -5.88
N VAL A 34 6.34 -8.60 -5.51
CA VAL A 34 7.52 -8.26 -6.33
C VAL A 34 8.37 -9.52 -6.58
N LEU A 35 8.70 -10.27 -5.53
CA LEU A 35 9.51 -11.48 -5.66
C LEU A 35 8.79 -12.56 -6.47
N GLY A 36 7.51 -12.83 -6.17
CA GLY A 36 6.74 -13.86 -6.86
C GLY A 36 6.60 -13.60 -8.35
N VAL A 37 6.27 -12.36 -8.73
CA VAL A 37 6.14 -11.98 -10.15
C VAL A 37 7.51 -11.97 -10.84
N TYR A 38 8.56 -11.51 -10.16
CA TYR A 38 9.92 -11.60 -10.68
C TYR A 38 10.33 -13.05 -10.99
N LEU A 39 10.06 -14.00 -10.08
CA LEU A 39 10.38 -15.42 -10.30
C LEU A 39 9.60 -16.03 -11.48
N ILE A 40 8.34 -15.63 -11.67
CA ILE A 40 7.55 -16.03 -12.84
C ILE A 40 8.17 -15.48 -14.13
N ALA A 41 8.60 -14.21 -14.13
CA ALA A 41 9.22 -13.58 -15.28
C ALA A 41 10.65 -14.11 -15.57
N LEU A 42 11.37 -14.55 -14.54
CA LEU A 42 12.75 -15.04 -14.64
C LEU A 42 12.86 -16.38 -15.39
N HIS A 43 11.78 -17.18 -15.46
CA HIS A 43 11.79 -18.50 -16.09
C HIS A 43 12.37 -18.49 -17.52
N SER A 44 12.37 -17.34 -18.19
CA SER A 44 12.76 -17.17 -19.58
C SER A 44 14.07 -16.37 -19.79
N SER A 45 14.77 -15.93 -18.74
CA SER A 45 15.85 -14.92 -18.87
C SER A 45 16.92 -14.94 -17.78
N LEU A 46 18.00 -14.18 -17.99
CA LEU A 46 19.04 -13.94 -16.99
C LEU A 46 18.52 -13.09 -15.81
N PRO A 47 19.07 -13.26 -14.59
CA PRO A 47 18.64 -12.52 -13.42
C PRO A 47 19.09 -11.05 -13.47
N HIS A 48 18.11 -10.13 -13.48
CA HIS A 48 18.35 -8.70 -13.38
C HIS A 48 18.21 -8.23 -11.92
N LEU A 49 19.17 -8.60 -11.07
CA LEU A 49 19.08 -8.35 -9.63
C LEU A 49 18.99 -6.85 -9.28
N TRP A 50 19.66 -5.98 -10.03
CA TRP A 50 19.56 -4.53 -9.82
C TRP A 50 18.14 -4.02 -10.12
N GLN A 51 17.50 -4.54 -11.17
CA GLN A 51 16.12 -4.21 -11.54
C GLN A 51 15.14 -4.70 -10.48
N LEU A 52 15.38 -5.89 -9.92
CA LEU A 52 14.60 -6.41 -8.79
C LEU A 52 14.72 -5.49 -7.57
N LEU A 53 15.94 -5.11 -7.17
CA LEU A 53 16.18 -4.24 -6.02
C LEU A 53 15.55 -2.86 -6.23
N GLY A 54 15.75 -2.25 -7.39
CA GLY A 54 15.14 -0.96 -7.74
C GLY A 54 13.62 -1.02 -7.74
N THR A 55 13.04 -2.06 -8.35
CA THR A 55 11.59 -2.29 -8.36
C THR A 55 11.03 -2.46 -6.95
N TRP A 56 11.73 -3.23 -6.11
CA TRP A 56 11.34 -3.45 -4.72
C TRP A 56 11.32 -2.14 -3.93
N ILE A 57 12.38 -1.33 -4.02
CA ILE A 57 12.46 -0.02 -3.37
C ILE A 57 11.36 0.92 -3.88
N ALA A 58 11.10 0.94 -5.20
CA ALA A 58 10.04 1.79 -5.77
C ALA A 58 8.65 1.37 -5.27
N CYS A 59 8.38 0.06 -5.22
CA CYS A 59 7.11 -0.47 -4.74
C CYS A 59 6.89 -0.25 -3.25
N LEU A 60 7.93 -0.44 -2.42
CA LEU A 60 7.85 -0.15 -0.99
C LEU A 60 7.66 1.36 -0.74
N SER A 61 8.35 2.21 -1.49
CA SER A 61 8.17 3.66 -1.40
C SER A 61 6.74 4.07 -1.80
N GLY A 62 6.20 3.50 -2.88
CA GLY A 62 4.81 3.70 -3.27
C GLY A 62 3.82 3.20 -2.22
N ASN A 63 4.10 2.07 -1.57
CA ASN A 63 3.27 1.54 -0.48
C ASN A 63 3.23 2.52 0.70
N VAL A 64 4.40 2.98 1.17
CA VAL A 64 4.51 3.96 2.26
C VAL A 64 3.78 5.26 1.91
N TYR A 65 3.89 5.74 0.66
CA TYR A 65 3.09 6.88 0.20
C TYR A 65 1.59 6.65 0.39
N ILE A 66 1.06 5.52 -0.11
CA ILE A 66 -0.38 5.24 -0.08
C ILE A 66 -0.90 5.09 1.36
N VAL A 67 -0.24 4.28 2.19
CA VAL A 67 -0.68 4.04 3.57
C VAL A 67 -0.41 5.25 4.48
N GLY A 68 0.63 6.02 4.20
CA GLY A 68 0.96 7.22 4.93
C GLY A 68 0.02 8.37 4.62
N LEU A 69 -0.32 8.58 3.34
CA LEU A 69 -1.32 9.56 2.92
C LEU A 69 -2.68 9.25 3.53
N ASN A 70 -3.05 7.97 3.59
CA ASN A 70 -4.27 7.55 4.26
C ASN A 70 -4.27 7.94 5.75
N GLN A 71 -3.17 7.70 6.47
CA GLN A 71 -3.05 8.08 7.89
C GLN A 71 -3.06 9.61 8.09
N LEU A 72 -2.45 10.39 7.19
CA LEU A 72 -2.47 11.86 7.28
C LEU A 72 -3.88 12.43 7.22
N GLU A 73 -4.77 11.84 6.42
CA GLU A 73 -6.15 12.28 6.23
C GLU A 73 -7.13 11.70 7.26
N ASP A 74 -6.71 10.66 7.98
CA ASP A 74 -7.55 9.91 8.91
C ASP A 74 -7.06 10.03 10.36
N ILE A 75 -6.22 11.00 10.74
CA ILE A 75 -5.65 11.12 12.09
C ILE A 75 -6.73 11.01 13.18
N GLU A 76 -7.80 11.80 13.07
CA GLU A 76 -8.88 11.82 14.08
C GLU A 76 -9.71 10.52 14.09
N ILE A 77 -9.83 9.83 12.94
CA ILE A 77 -10.50 8.53 12.82
C ILE A 77 -9.62 7.43 13.42
N ASP A 78 -8.33 7.44 13.09
CA ASP A 78 -7.35 6.47 13.55
C ASP A 78 -7.07 6.63 15.06
N GLN A 79 -7.28 7.81 15.66
CA GLN A 79 -7.27 7.95 17.13
C GLN A 79 -8.33 7.09 17.82
N ILE A 80 -9.43 6.78 17.13
CA ILE A 80 -10.50 5.92 17.64
C ILE A 80 -10.21 4.47 17.25
N ASN A 81 -10.05 4.22 15.94
CA ASN A 81 -9.99 2.85 15.40
C ASN A 81 -8.60 2.20 15.58
N LYS A 82 -7.53 2.98 15.53
CA LYS A 82 -6.14 2.51 15.46
C LYS A 82 -5.17 3.41 16.27
N PRO A 83 -5.41 3.62 17.58
CA PRO A 83 -4.67 4.60 18.39
C PRO A 83 -3.17 4.33 18.51
N HIS A 84 -2.73 3.12 18.14
CA HIS A 84 -1.33 2.71 18.14
C HIS A 84 -0.55 3.14 16.88
N LEU A 85 -1.21 3.74 15.88
CA LEU A 85 -0.55 4.23 14.67
C LEU A 85 0.24 5.51 14.95
N PRO A 86 1.42 5.72 14.33
CA PRO A 86 2.34 6.78 14.74
C PRO A 86 1.78 8.20 14.69
N LEU A 87 0.93 8.53 13.71
CA LEU A 87 0.30 9.85 13.64
C LEU A 87 -0.84 10.01 14.67
N ALA A 88 -1.61 8.94 14.91
CA ALA A 88 -2.70 8.95 15.89
C ALA A 88 -2.18 8.97 17.34
N ALA A 89 -1.10 8.23 17.61
CA ALA A 89 -0.42 8.15 18.90
C ALA A 89 0.41 9.40 19.24
N GLY A 90 0.72 10.24 18.25
CA GLY A 90 1.58 11.41 18.41
C GLY A 90 3.09 11.11 18.35
N ASP A 91 3.49 9.86 18.03
CA ASP A 91 4.89 9.49 17.81
C ASP A 91 5.50 10.27 16.65
N PHE A 92 4.70 10.54 15.61
CA PHE A 92 5.06 11.40 14.48
C PHE A 92 4.21 12.66 14.45
N SER A 93 4.87 13.80 14.22
CA SER A 93 4.17 15.05 13.92
C SER A 93 3.51 14.99 12.52
N LEU A 94 2.48 15.82 12.30
CA LEU A 94 1.86 15.99 10.98
C LEU A 94 2.90 16.31 9.91
N ARG A 95 3.85 17.21 10.21
CA ARG A 95 4.93 17.59 9.28
C ARG A 95 5.83 16.41 8.95
N THR A 96 6.18 15.60 9.95
CA THR A 96 7.00 14.39 9.74
C THR A 96 6.29 13.43 8.79
N GLY A 97 5.00 13.16 9.01
CA GLY A 97 4.22 12.32 8.12
C GLY A 97 4.15 12.87 6.70
N GLN A 98 3.95 14.19 6.53
CA GLN A 98 3.93 14.86 5.23
C GLN A 98 5.27 14.71 4.49
N TRP A 99 6.39 14.90 5.18
CA TRP A 99 7.72 14.74 4.59
C TRP A 99 8.00 13.30 4.16
N ILE A 100 7.64 12.32 5.00
CA ILE A 100 7.77 10.90 4.67
C ILE A 100 6.95 10.57 3.42
N VAL A 101 5.67 10.95 3.41
CA VAL A 101 4.76 10.67 2.29
C VAL A 101 5.27 11.35 1.01
N ALA A 102 5.60 12.64 1.05
CA ALA A 102 6.12 13.35 -0.11
C ALA A 102 7.44 12.75 -0.62
N GLY A 103 8.38 12.45 0.29
CA GLY A 103 9.66 11.85 -0.05
C GLY A 103 9.53 10.47 -0.68
N CYS A 104 8.69 9.60 -0.11
CA CYS A 104 8.43 8.27 -0.65
C CYS A 104 7.68 8.32 -2.00
N GLY A 105 6.73 9.24 -2.16
CA GLY A 105 6.00 9.43 -3.43
C GLY A 105 6.93 9.90 -4.55
N ILE A 106 7.72 10.95 -4.30
CA ILE A 106 8.71 11.46 -5.26
C ILE A 106 9.78 10.40 -5.56
N GLY A 107 10.32 9.76 -4.51
CA GLY A 107 11.33 8.71 -4.65
C GLY A 107 10.84 7.52 -5.49
N ALA A 108 9.60 7.07 -5.26
CA ALA A 108 8.98 6.00 -6.05
C ALA A 108 8.87 6.39 -7.53
N LEU A 109 8.43 7.62 -7.84
CA LEU A 109 8.28 8.10 -9.21
C LEU A 109 9.63 8.26 -9.92
N LEU A 110 10.62 8.86 -9.25
CA LEU A 110 11.97 9.01 -9.80
C LEU A 110 12.59 7.66 -10.10
N LEU A 111 12.55 6.74 -9.14
CA LEU A 111 13.13 5.41 -9.32
C LEU A 111 12.40 4.61 -10.41
N ALA A 112 11.07 4.65 -10.43
CA ALA A 112 10.28 4.01 -11.47
C ALA A 112 10.56 4.58 -12.87
N SER A 113 10.72 5.90 -12.97
CA SER A 113 11.07 6.57 -14.24
C SER A 113 12.45 6.15 -14.78
N ALA A 114 13.41 5.89 -13.89
CA ALA A 114 14.74 5.42 -14.27
C ALA A 114 14.79 3.93 -14.67
N LEU A 115 13.89 3.11 -14.11
CA LEU A 115 13.86 1.66 -14.31
C LEU A 115 13.07 1.22 -15.55
N GLY A 116 12.03 1.97 -15.93
CA GLY A 116 11.34 1.74 -17.20
C GLY A 116 9.87 2.18 -17.24
N PRO A 117 9.28 2.29 -18.44
CA PRO A 117 7.96 2.89 -18.64
C PRO A 117 6.83 2.09 -17.99
N TYR A 118 6.91 0.76 -17.98
CA TYR A 118 5.88 -0.09 -17.36
C TYR A 118 5.85 0.05 -15.84
N LEU A 119 7.03 0.14 -15.20
CA LEU A 119 7.10 0.38 -13.76
C LEU A 119 6.59 1.79 -13.43
N LEU A 120 6.99 2.79 -14.22
CA LEU A 120 6.49 4.16 -14.06
C LEU A 120 4.96 4.23 -14.19
N GLY A 121 4.39 3.61 -15.22
CA GLY A 121 2.94 3.57 -15.43
C GLY A 121 2.21 2.89 -14.26
N MET A 122 2.72 1.74 -13.80
CA MET A 122 2.17 1.03 -12.65
C MET A 122 2.20 1.88 -11.38
N VAL A 123 3.35 2.52 -11.08
CA VAL A 123 3.51 3.38 -9.90
C VAL A 123 2.58 4.60 -10.01
N LEU A 124 2.55 5.30 -11.16
CA LEU A 124 1.66 6.44 -11.37
C LEU A 124 0.19 6.09 -11.14
N ILE A 125 -0.29 4.99 -11.73
CA ILE A 125 -1.68 4.53 -11.55
C ILE A 125 -1.94 4.18 -10.09
N SER A 126 -1.03 3.46 -9.43
CA SER A 126 -1.18 3.06 -8.03
C SER A 126 -1.24 4.26 -7.09
N LEU A 127 -0.34 5.23 -7.29
CA LEU A 127 -0.30 6.48 -6.53
C LEU A 127 -1.58 7.28 -6.78
N ALA A 128 -1.98 7.47 -8.05
CA ALA A 128 -3.20 8.21 -8.39
C ALA A 128 -4.45 7.61 -7.74
N ILE A 129 -4.61 6.28 -7.76
CA ILE A 129 -5.72 5.60 -7.09
C ILE A 129 -5.63 5.77 -5.57
N GLY A 130 -4.44 5.62 -4.98
CA GLY A 130 -4.23 5.82 -3.54
C GLY A 130 -4.52 7.26 -3.08
N THR A 131 -4.18 8.24 -3.91
CA THR A 131 -4.50 9.66 -3.71
C THR A 131 -6.02 9.89 -3.80
N ALA A 132 -6.67 9.41 -4.86
CA ALA A 132 -8.13 9.53 -5.02
C ALA A 132 -8.91 8.82 -3.91
N TYR A 133 -8.35 7.72 -3.37
CA TYR A 133 -8.89 7.01 -2.23
C TYR A 133 -8.92 7.87 -0.96
N SER A 134 -7.87 8.66 -0.70
CA SER A 134 -7.66 9.33 0.59
C SER A 134 -8.01 10.83 0.59
N LEU A 135 -7.66 11.59 -0.45
CA LEU A 135 -7.74 13.06 -0.43
C LEU A 135 -9.12 13.61 -0.81
N PRO A 136 -9.63 14.66 -0.12
CA PRO A 136 -10.77 15.45 -0.60
C PRO A 136 -10.41 16.25 -1.88
N PRO A 137 -11.37 16.55 -2.76
CA PRO A 137 -12.82 16.31 -2.62
C PRO A 137 -13.25 14.89 -3.01
N ILE A 138 -12.38 14.08 -3.62
CA ILE A 138 -12.75 12.77 -4.18
C ILE A 138 -12.98 11.73 -3.06
N ARG A 139 -11.99 11.54 -2.18
CA ARG A 139 -11.94 10.64 -1.00
C ARG A 139 -12.83 9.39 -1.15
N LEU A 140 -12.50 8.56 -2.14
CA LEU A 140 -13.32 7.40 -2.55
C LEU A 140 -13.58 6.42 -1.39
N LYS A 141 -12.72 6.39 -0.37
CA LYS A 141 -12.88 5.53 0.80
C LYS A 141 -14.22 5.74 1.54
N ARG A 142 -14.87 6.89 1.36
CA ARG A 142 -16.20 7.20 1.93
C ARG A 142 -17.33 6.31 1.40
N PHE A 143 -17.13 5.71 0.23
CA PHE A 143 -18.11 4.88 -0.45
C PHE A 143 -17.63 3.43 -0.50
N PRO A 144 -18.39 2.44 0.00
CA PRO A 144 -17.89 1.08 0.16
C PRO A 144 -17.49 0.43 -1.17
N PHE A 145 -18.30 0.67 -2.21
CA PHE A 145 -18.04 0.14 -3.54
C PHE A 145 -16.72 0.66 -4.12
N TRP A 146 -16.52 1.98 -4.07
CA TRP A 146 -15.30 2.60 -4.59
C TRP A 146 -14.07 2.27 -3.74
N ALA A 147 -14.24 2.17 -2.42
CA ALA A 147 -13.18 1.73 -1.52
C ALA A 147 -12.69 0.32 -1.86
N ALA A 148 -13.61 -0.64 -2.03
CA ALA A 148 -13.29 -2.00 -2.44
C ALA A 148 -12.62 -2.02 -3.82
N LEU A 149 -13.18 -1.28 -4.80
CA LEU A 149 -12.64 -1.17 -6.15
C LEU A 149 -11.18 -0.69 -6.15
N CYS A 150 -10.85 0.35 -5.40
CA CYS A 150 -9.46 0.82 -5.28
C CYS A 150 -8.52 -0.28 -4.76
N ILE A 151 -8.95 -1.01 -3.72
CA ILE A 151 -8.11 -2.00 -3.04
C ILE A 151 -7.79 -3.18 -3.95
N PHE A 152 -8.80 -3.84 -4.52
CA PHE A 152 -8.55 -5.00 -5.37
C PHE A 152 -7.99 -4.60 -6.74
N SER A 153 -8.27 -3.39 -7.25
CA SER A 153 -7.69 -2.93 -8.52
C SER A 153 -6.19 -2.71 -8.37
N VAL A 154 -5.75 -1.97 -7.34
CA VAL A 154 -4.31 -1.72 -7.13
C VAL A 154 -3.60 -3.02 -6.76
N ARG A 155 -4.07 -3.71 -5.73
CA ARG A 155 -3.38 -4.88 -5.16
C ARG A 155 -3.51 -6.13 -6.02
N GLY A 156 -4.66 -6.33 -6.66
CA GLY A 156 -4.96 -7.52 -7.45
C GLY A 156 -4.53 -7.40 -8.92
N ALA A 157 -4.85 -6.28 -9.57
CA ALA A 157 -4.63 -6.13 -11.01
C ALA A 157 -3.39 -5.29 -11.33
N VAL A 158 -3.36 -4.01 -10.94
CA VAL A 158 -2.33 -3.04 -11.36
C VAL A 158 -0.93 -3.51 -10.98
N VAL A 159 -0.72 -3.89 -9.72
CA VAL A 159 0.60 -4.32 -9.25
C VAL A 159 1.04 -5.63 -9.92
N ASN A 160 0.20 -6.66 -9.94
CA ASN A 160 0.59 -7.96 -10.51
C ASN A 160 0.86 -7.87 -12.02
N LEU A 161 -0.05 -7.25 -12.78
CA LEU A 161 0.11 -7.09 -14.22
C LEU A 161 1.25 -6.11 -14.53
N GLY A 162 1.33 -4.98 -13.83
CA GLY A 162 2.36 -3.97 -14.03
C GLY A 162 3.77 -4.49 -13.74
N LEU A 163 3.96 -5.24 -12.65
CA LEU A 163 5.24 -5.89 -12.33
C LEU A 163 5.62 -6.92 -13.39
N TYR A 164 4.66 -7.73 -13.85
CA TYR A 164 4.93 -8.72 -14.88
C TYR A 164 5.35 -8.04 -16.18
N LEU A 165 4.61 -7.02 -16.61
CA LEU A 165 4.95 -6.22 -17.79
C LEU A 165 6.32 -5.55 -17.67
N HIS A 166 6.66 -5.03 -16.49
CA HIS A 166 7.97 -4.45 -16.24
C HIS A 166 9.10 -5.48 -16.40
N PHE A 167 9.03 -6.60 -15.69
CA PHE A 167 10.08 -7.61 -15.76
C PHE A 167 10.16 -8.29 -17.12
N HIS A 168 9.03 -8.53 -17.77
CA HIS A 168 8.99 -9.09 -19.11
C HIS A 168 9.52 -8.10 -20.17
N TRP A 169 9.26 -6.80 -20.04
CA TRP A 169 9.80 -5.82 -20.97
C TRP A 169 11.33 -5.80 -20.98
N LEU A 170 11.96 -6.06 -19.84
CA LEU A 170 13.42 -6.17 -19.73
C LEU A 170 14.00 -7.35 -20.54
N THR A 171 13.19 -8.37 -20.83
CA THR A 171 13.64 -9.58 -21.56
C THR A 171 13.42 -9.50 -23.07
N GLN A 172 12.78 -8.42 -23.57
CA GLN A 172 12.47 -8.17 -24.99
C GLN A 172 11.80 -9.32 -25.75
N GLN A 173 11.06 -10.19 -25.05
CA GLN A 173 10.31 -11.28 -25.66
C GLN A 173 8.92 -10.82 -26.16
N VAL A 174 8.27 -11.66 -26.97
CA VAL A 174 6.93 -11.40 -27.52
C VAL A 174 5.91 -11.20 -26.41
N PHE A 175 5.13 -10.12 -26.52
CA PHE A 175 4.15 -9.71 -25.52
C PHE A 175 3.03 -10.76 -25.35
N SER A 176 3.12 -11.55 -24.28
CA SER A 176 2.00 -12.40 -23.85
C SER A 176 2.02 -12.54 -22.33
N ILE A 177 0.85 -12.40 -21.71
CA ILE A 177 0.71 -12.59 -20.26
C ILE A 177 0.37 -14.08 -20.03
N PRO A 178 1.22 -14.84 -19.32
CA PRO A 178 1.05 -16.26 -19.15
C PRO A 178 -0.13 -16.52 -18.19
N ARG A 179 -0.75 -17.70 -18.34
CA ARG A 179 -1.93 -18.10 -17.55
C ARG A 179 -1.68 -18.09 -16.04
N GLU A 180 -0.43 -18.31 -15.62
CA GLU A 180 0.03 -18.29 -14.24
C GLU A 180 -0.11 -16.90 -13.62
N VAL A 181 0.18 -15.84 -14.39
CA VAL A 181 -0.01 -14.44 -13.95
C VAL A 181 -1.50 -14.12 -13.85
N TRP A 182 -2.32 -14.56 -14.82
CA TRP A 182 -3.77 -14.39 -14.74
C TRP A 182 -4.39 -15.10 -13.54
N ALA A 183 -3.96 -16.33 -13.26
CA ALA A 183 -4.40 -17.09 -12.10
C ALA A 183 -4.00 -16.39 -10.79
N LEU A 184 -2.76 -15.89 -10.69
CA LEU A 184 -2.29 -15.11 -9.55
C LEU A 184 -3.10 -13.82 -9.38
N THR A 185 -3.32 -13.06 -10.46
CA THR A 185 -4.13 -11.85 -10.46
C THR A 185 -5.55 -12.12 -9.96
N LEU A 186 -6.22 -13.16 -10.48
CA LEU A 186 -7.57 -13.53 -10.06
C LEU A 186 -7.61 -13.93 -8.58
N PHE A 187 -6.65 -14.76 -8.14
CA PHE A 187 -6.53 -15.16 -6.74
C PHE A 187 -6.37 -13.95 -5.80
N VAL A 188 -5.46 -13.02 -6.15
CA VAL A 188 -5.22 -11.82 -5.32
C VAL A 188 -6.41 -10.87 -5.36
N ILE A 189 -7.16 -10.76 -6.46
CA ILE A 189 -8.41 -9.98 -6.52
C ILE A 189 -9.43 -10.53 -5.53
N VAL A 190 -9.72 -11.83 -5.57
CA VAL A 190 -10.68 -12.47 -4.66
C VAL A 190 -10.26 -12.29 -3.20
N PHE A 191 -8.98 -12.52 -2.90
CA PHE A 191 -8.46 -12.34 -1.55
C PHE A 191 -8.51 -10.86 -1.09
N SER A 192 -8.27 -9.92 -2.01
CA SER A 192 -8.34 -8.48 -1.70
C SER A 192 -9.75 -8.01 -1.39
N VAL A 193 -10.77 -8.61 -2.01
CA VAL A 193 -12.18 -8.37 -1.65
C VAL A 193 -12.44 -8.83 -0.22
N ALA A 194 -11.97 -10.02 0.17
CA ALA A 194 -12.11 -10.50 1.54
C ALA A 194 -11.43 -9.55 2.54
N ILE A 195 -10.21 -9.09 2.26
CA ILE A 195 -9.51 -8.10 3.09
C ILE A 195 -10.32 -6.79 3.19
N ALA A 196 -10.87 -6.31 2.07
CA ALA A 196 -11.65 -5.07 2.06
C ALA A 196 -12.90 -5.16 2.95
N ILE A 197 -13.52 -6.33 3.08
CA ILE A 197 -14.67 -6.55 3.98
C ILE A 197 -14.19 -6.66 5.43
N VAL A 198 -13.16 -7.48 5.69
CA VAL A 198 -12.69 -7.77 7.05
C VAL A 198 -12.08 -6.53 7.71
N LYS A 199 -11.38 -5.68 6.95
CA LYS A 199 -10.77 -4.45 7.50
C LYS A 199 -11.80 -3.47 8.06
N ASP A 200 -13.03 -3.47 7.53
CA ASP A 200 -14.09 -2.52 7.91
C ASP A 200 -14.76 -2.92 9.23
N ILE A 201 -14.50 -4.13 9.76
CA ILE A 201 -15.07 -4.62 11.03
C ILE A 201 -14.50 -3.86 12.24
N PRO A 202 -13.17 -3.77 12.45
CA PRO A 202 -12.62 -3.00 13.56
C PRO A 202 -12.80 -1.48 13.38
N ASP A 203 -13.04 -1.00 12.16
CA ASP A 203 -13.10 0.44 11.84
C ASP A 203 -14.50 1.06 12.02
N MET A 204 -15.50 0.26 12.41
CA MET A 204 -16.92 0.66 12.42
C MET A 204 -17.24 1.91 13.25
N GLU A 205 -16.62 2.06 14.42
CA GLU A 205 -16.96 3.16 15.35
C GLU A 205 -16.49 4.51 14.81
N GLY A 206 -15.22 4.62 14.42
CA GLY A 206 -14.69 5.81 13.77
C GLY A 206 -15.38 6.09 12.42
N ASP A 207 -15.64 5.07 11.60
CA ASP A 207 -16.30 5.26 10.31
C ASP A 207 -17.73 5.82 10.47
N ARG A 208 -18.46 5.37 11.49
CA ARG A 208 -19.80 5.89 11.81
C ARG A 208 -19.76 7.37 12.23
N LEU A 209 -18.81 7.74 13.08
CA LEU A 209 -18.68 9.12 13.58
C LEU A 209 -18.30 10.12 12.48
N TYR A 210 -17.51 9.67 11.50
CA TYR A 210 -17.02 10.51 10.39
C TYR A 210 -17.83 10.35 9.09
N ASN A 211 -19.04 9.78 9.16
CA ASN A 211 -19.96 9.58 8.02
C ASN A 211 -19.33 8.79 6.85
N ILE A 212 -18.41 7.86 7.14
CA ILE A 212 -17.89 6.91 6.17
C ILE A 212 -18.87 5.75 6.12
N THR A 213 -19.48 5.53 4.96
CA THR A 213 -20.37 4.38 4.78
C THR A 213 -19.51 3.17 4.40
N THR A 214 -19.49 2.13 5.22
CA THR A 214 -18.86 0.83 4.90
C THR A 214 -19.91 -0.24 4.66
N LEU A 215 -19.50 -1.37 4.07
CA LEU A 215 -20.41 -2.50 3.86
C LEU A 215 -20.90 -3.07 5.20
N THR A 216 -20.00 -3.13 6.20
CA THR A 216 -20.31 -3.58 7.56
C THR A 216 -21.35 -2.69 8.24
N LEU A 217 -21.27 -1.36 8.05
CA LEU A 217 -22.29 -0.43 8.58
C LEU A 217 -23.64 -0.55 7.85
N LYS A 218 -23.65 -0.84 6.54
CA LYS A 218 -24.90 -1.04 5.77
C LYS A 218 -25.63 -2.33 6.13
N ILE A 219 -24.89 -3.40 6.37
CA ILE A 219 -25.46 -4.72 6.71
C ILE A 219 -25.85 -4.76 8.20
N GLY A 220 -25.18 -3.95 9.04
CA GLY A 220 -25.33 -3.97 10.49
C GLY A 220 -24.58 -5.15 11.10
N GLN A 221 -24.04 -4.97 12.32
CA GLN A 221 -23.63 -6.12 13.13
C GLN A 221 -24.91 -6.85 13.55
N PRO A 222 -25.09 -8.15 13.24
CA PRO A 222 -26.03 -8.93 14.04
C PRO A 222 -25.55 -8.84 15.48
N ALA A 223 -26.43 -8.41 16.39
CA ALA A 223 -26.11 -8.33 17.81
C ALA A 223 -25.53 -9.68 18.24
N VAL A 224 -24.22 -9.70 18.53
CA VAL A 224 -23.63 -10.84 19.23
C VAL A 224 -24.20 -10.73 20.64
N LEU A 225 -25.19 -11.57 20.91
CA LEU A 225 -25.96 -11.62 22.16
C LEU A 225 -25.02 -11.58 23.36
N ASN A 226 -25.41 -10.78 24.36
CA ASN A 226 -24.85 -10.73 25.72
C ASN A 226 -24.80 -12.11 26.38
#